data_AF-A0A1T5G3Q3-F1
#
_entry.id   AF-A0A1T5G3Q3-F1
#
_cell.length_a   1.000
_cell.length_b   1.000
_cell.length_c   1.000
_cell.angle_alpha   90.00
_cell.angle_beta   90.00
_cell.angle_gamma   90.00
#
_symmetry.space_group_name_H-M   'P 1'
#
loop_
_entity.id
_entity.type
_entity.pdbx_description
1 polymer ?
#
loop_
_entity_poly.entity_id
_entity_poly.type
_entity_poly.pdbx_seq_one_letter_code
_entity_poly.pdbx_strand_id
1 'polypeptide(L)'
;MSVKDTKAEVNTITYDRNKIENKVGSIYEAIVIMGKRAEQVNAEIRTELHNKLDEFAVHNSTLEEVFENREQIEISKHYEKLPKPTSIAIQEWLDDDIYFRETGEKN
;
A
#
# COMPACT_ATOMS: atom_id res chain seq x y z
N MET A 1 5.20 -8.60 -6.13
CA MET A 1 3.96 -8.34 -6.87
C MET A 1 3.90 -6.84 -7.14
N SER A 2 3.59 -6.38 -8.35
CA SER A 2 3.46 -4.92 -8.56
C SER A 2 2.16 -4.47 -7.90
N VAL A 3 2.23 -3.43 -7.07
CA VAL A 3 1.04 -2.83 -6.40
C VAL A 3 -0.06 -2.48 -7.42
N LYS A 4 0.32 -2.30 -8.69
CA LYS A 4 -0.53 -1.94 -9.83
C LYS A 4 -1.53 -3.02 -10.24
N ASP A 5 -1.32 -4.29 -9.89
CA ASP A 5 -2.17 -5.41 -10.30
C ASP A 5 -3.03 -5.99 -9.17
N THR A 6 -3.17 -5.26 -8.06
CA THR A 6 -3.94 -5.73 -6.91
C THR A 6 -5.45 -5.77 -7.20
N LYS A 7 -6.12 -6.85 -6.76
CA LYS A 7 -7.59 -7.00 -6.78
C LYS A 7 -8.26 -6.40 -5.54
N ALA A 8 -7.51 -5.64 -4.75
CA ALA A 8 -8.01 -5.06 -3.51
C ALA A 8 -9.11 -4.02 -3.76
N GLU A 9 -10.08 -4.01 -2.86
CA GLU A 9 -11.19 -3.07 -2.92
C GLU A 9 -10.75 -1.64 -2.60
N VAL A 10 -11.15 -0.71 -3.48
CA VAL A 10 -10.87 0.73 -3.33
C VAL A 10 -11.73 1.32 -2.20
N ASN A 11 -12.95 0.83 -2.06
CA ASN A 11 -13.91 1.30 -1.07
C ASN A 11 -13.91 0.42 0.19
N THR A 12 -14.46 0.97 1.27
CA THR A 12 -14.69 0.19 2.49
C THR A 12 -15.75 -0.87 2.23
N ILE A 13 -15.40 -2.14 2.44
CA ILE A 13 -16.33 -3.27 2.39
C ILE A 13 -16.30 -4.04 3.71
N THR A 14 -17.31 -4.89 3.91
CA THR A 14 -17.36 -5.81 5.06
C THR A 14 -16.66 -7.11 4.69
N TYR A 15 -15.82 -7.62 5.59
CA TYR A 15 -15.12 -8.89 5.42
C TYR A 15 -15.70 -9.97 6.34
N ASP A 16 -15.63 -11.22 5.89
CA ASP A 16 -15.97 -12.38 6.72
C ASP A 16 -14.86 -12.61 7.75
N ARG A 17 -15.21 -12.42 9.03
CA ARG A 17 -14.29 -12.59 10.15
C ARG A 17 -13.66 -13.99 10.17
N ASN A 18 -14.43 -15.03 9.89
CA ASN A 18 -13.93 -16.40 9.98
C ASN A 18 -12.81 -16.62 8.95
N LYS A 19 -12.97 -16.10 7.72
CA LYS A 19 -11.93 -16.20 6.70
C LYS A 19 -10.63 -15.52 7.11
N ILE A 20 -10.70 -14.39 7.80
CA ILE A 20 -9.52 -13.66 8.29
C ILE A 20 -8.86 -14.44 9.43
N GLU A 21 -9.65 -14.95 10.37
CA GLU A 21 -9.18 -15.63 11.59
C GLU A 21 -8.61 -17.03 11.33
N ASN A 22 -9.09 -17.73 10.29
CA ASN A 22 -8.78 -19.14 10.00
C ASN A 22 -7.28 -19.49 9.93
N LYS A 23 -6.40 -18.54 9.60
CA LYS A 23 -4.95 -18.81 9.42
C LYS A 23 -4.16 -18.86 10.72
N VAL A 24 -4.59 -18.11 11.73
CA VAL A 24 -3.87 -17.92 13.00
C VAL A 24 -4.70 -18.29 14.23
N GLY A 25 -6.01 -18.51 14.08
CA GLY A 25 -6.91 -18.85 15.17
C GLY A 25 -7.22 -17.69 16.13
N SER A 26 -6.69 -16.49 15.85
CA SER A 26 -6.98 -15.26 16.59
C SER A 26 -7.15 -14.09 15.63
N ILE A 27 -8.34 -13.46 15.65
CA ILE A 27 -8.60 -12.26 14.85
C ILE A 27 -7.62 -11.12 15.16
N TYR A 28 -7.16 -11.01 16.41
CA TYR A 28 -6.25 -9.94 16.83
C TYR A 28 -4.87 -10.11 16.23
N GLU A 29 -4.39 -11.35 16.17
CA GLU A 29 -3.10 -11.66 15.56
C GLU A 29 -3.13 -11.38 14.05
N ALA A 30 -4.20 -11.81 13.37
CA ALA A 30 -4.41 -11.50 11.95
C ALA A 30 -4.40 -9.99 11.69
N ILE A 31 -5.06 -9.20 12.54
CA ILE A 31 -5.04 -7.72 12.44
C ILE A 31 -3.63 -7.17 12.59
N VAL A 32 -2.83 -7.66 13.55
CA VAL A 32 -1.45 -7.20 13.74
C VAL A 32 -0.57 -7.54 12.53
N ILE A 33 -0.70 -8.75 11.99
CA ILE A 33 0.06 -9.18 10.81
C ILE A 33 -0.31 -8.32 9.60
N MET A 34 -1.61 -8.18 9.30
CA MET A 34 -2.09 -7.34 8.20
C MET A 34 -1.71 -5.87 8.38
N GLY A 35 -1.72 -5.36 9.62
CA GLY A 35 -1.30 -3.99 9.92
C GLY A 35 0.17 -3.76 9.59
N LYS A 36 1.06 -4.65 10.03
CA LYS A 36 2.50 -4.60 9.69
C LYS A 36 2.71 -4.72 8.19
N ARG A 37 1.94 -5.57 7.50
CA ARG A 37 2.03 -5.67 6.03
C ARG A 37 1.56 -4.40 5.34
N ALA A 38 0.48 -3.78 5.80
CA ALA A 38 -0.01 -2.52 5.27
C ALA A 38 1.02 -1.39 5.41
N GLU A 39 1.80 -1.36 6.49
CA GLU A 39 2.91 -0.42 6.65
C GLU A 39 4.01 -0.61 5.59
N GLN A 40 4.36 -1.86 5.28
CA GLN A 40 5.33 -2.18 4.22
C GLN A 40 4.82 -1.71 2.85
N VAL A 41 3.59 -2.08 2.49
CA VAL A 41 2.95 -1.67 1.23
C VAL A 41 2.90 -0.14 1.13
N ASN A 42 2.56 0.55 2.22
CA ASN A 42 2.52 2.00 2.26
C ASN A 42 3.90 2.63 2.07
N ALA A 43 4.96 2.05 2.64
CA ALA A 43 6.33 2.51 2.43
C ALA A 43 6.75 2.34 0.96
N GLU A 44 6.48 1.18 0.36
CA GLU A 44 6.75 0.90 -1.05
C GLU A 44 6.04 1.90 -1.98
N ILE A 45 4.73 2.13 -1.77
CA ILE A 45 3.93 3.08 -2.56
C ILE A 45 4.49 4.50 -2.44
N ARG A 46 4.81 4.96 -1.23
CA ARG A 46 5.37 6.30 -1.03
C ARG A 46 6.71 6.45 -1.74
N THR A 47 7.59 5.46 -1.64
CA THR A 47 8.88 5.50 -2.33
C THR A 47 8.69 5.55 -3.84
N GLU A 48 7.80 4.74 -4.41
CA GLU A 48 7.51 4.78 -5.85
C GLU A 48 6.93 6.15 -6.29
N LEU A 49 5.97 6.69 -5.52
CA LEU A 49 5.37 7.99 -5.79
C LEU A 49 6.42 9.10 -5.77
N HIS A 50 7.27 9.16 -4.74
CA HIS A 50 8.31 10.17 -4.64
C HIS A 50 9.30 10.08 -5.80
N ASN A 51 9.78 8.89 -6.13
CA ASN A 51 10.68 8.70 -7.27
C ASN A 51 10.06 9.20 -8.58
N LYS A 52 8.76 8.94 -8.80
CA LYS A 52 8.05 9.43 -9.99
C LYS A 52 7.82 10.93 -9.98
N LEU A 53 7.54 11.54 -8.83
CA LEU A 53 7.38 13.00 -8.74
C LEU A 53 8.71 13.71 -9.02
N ASP A 54 9.82 13.16 -8.54
CA ASP A 54 11.16 13.69 -8.76
C ASP A 54 11.57 13.67 -10.24
N GLU A 55 11.11 12.69 -11.03
CA GLU A 55 11.35 12.64 -12.49
C GLU A 55 10.80 13.86 -13.24
N PHE A 56 9.75 14.50 -12.71
CA PHE A 56 9.11 15.70 -13.28
C PHE A 56 9.38 16.95 -12.45
N ALA A 57 10.27 16.89 -11.46
CA ALA A 57 10.64 18.04 -10.66
C ALA A 57 11.54 18.97 -11.49
N VAL A 58 11.08 20.20 -11.74
CA VAL A 58 11.87 21.21 -12.42
C VAL A 58 12.75 21.92 -11.40
N HIS A 59 14.06 21.70 -11.44
CA HIS A 59 15.02 22.37 -10.57
C HIS A 59 15.48 23.72 -11.16
N ASN A 60 14.56 24.67 -11.31
CA ASN A 60 14.92 26.02 -11.76
C ASN A 60 15.41 26.85 -10.57
N SER A 61 16.60 27.45 -10.71
CA SER A 61 17.23 28.33 -9.71
C SER A 61 17.03 29.82 -10.01
N THR A 62 16.23 30.13 -11.03
CA THR A 62 15.88 31.48 -11.48
C THR A 62 14.44 31.83 -11.07
N LEU A 63 14.17 33.13 -10.82
CA LEU A 63 12.85 33.70 -10.56
C LEU A 63 11.96 33.72 -11.82
N GLU A 64 11.87 32.59 -12.53
CA GLU A 64 10.91 32.41 -13.62
C GLU A 64 9.53 32.08 -13.06
N GLU A 65 8.50 32.45 -13.81
CA GLU A 65 7.12 32.12 -13.50
C GLU A 65 6.94 30.59 -13.50
N VAL A 66 6.58 30.03 -12.34
CA VAL A 66 6.34 28.58 -12.19
C VAL A 66 4.93 28.28 -12.67
N PHE A 67 4.83 27.55 -13.79
CA PHE A 67 3.56 27.05 -14.31
C PHE A 67 3.11 25.76 -13.61
N GLU A 68 1.82 25.44 -13.71
CA GLU A 68 1.26 24.19 -13.20
C GLU A 68 1.91 22.98 -13.89
N ASN A 69 2.43 22.04 -13.09
CA ASN A 69 3.01 20.81 -13.60
C ASN A 69 1.92 19.75 -13.77
N ARG A 70 1.41 19.63 -15.01
CA ARG A 70 0.29 18.74 -15.34
C ARG A 70 0.65 17.27 -15.12
N GLU A 71 1.89 16.91 -15.37
CA GLU A 71 2.43 15.56 -15.20
C GLU A 71 2.44 15.14 -13.73
N GLN A 72 2.92 16.00 -12.82
CA GLN A 72 2.89 15.73 -11.37
C GLN A 72 1.45 15.57 -10.85
N ILE A 73 0.50 16.34 -11.38
CA ILE A 73 -0.91 16.24 -11.00
C ILE A 73 -1.52 14.92 -11.49
N GLU A 74 -1.23 14.50 -12.72
CA GLU A 74 -1.72 13.22 -13.24
C GLU A 74 -1.15 12.04 -12.46
N ILE A 75 0.14 12.07 -12.11
CA ILE A 75 0.77 11.07 -11.24
C ILE A 75 0.07 11.04 -9.89
N SER A 76 -0.10 12.18 -9.22
CA SER A 76 -0.75 12.24 -7.91
C SER A 76 -2.17 11.66 -7.98
N LYS A 77 -2.98 12.05 -8.98
CA LYS A 77 -4.33 11.52 -9.20
C LYS A 77 -4.35 10.02 -9.47
N HIS A 78 -3.32 9.46 -10.10
CA HIS A 78 -3.21 8.02 -10.30
C HIS A 78 -3.03 7.28 -8.97
N TYR A 79 -2.08 7.73 -8.14
CA TYR A 79 -1.81 7.12 -6.84
C TYR A 79 -2.96 7.29 -5.84
N GLU A 80 -3.70 8.41 -5.90
CA GLU A 80 -4.91 8.62 -5.09
C GLU A 80 -6.04 7.62 -5.39
N LYS A 81 -6.10 7.09 -6.62
CA LYS A 81 -7.12 6.11 -7.04
C LYS A 81 -6.76 4.68 -6.63
N LEU A 82 -5.54 4.42 -6.17
CA LEU A 82 -5.14 3.10 -5.75
C LEU A 82 -5.86 2.69 -4.46
N PRO A 83 -6.13 1.38 -4.26
CA PRO A 83 -6.64 0.88 -2.99
C PRO A 83 -5.74 1.27 -1.82
N LYS A 84 -6.35 1.47 -0.65
CA LYS A 84 -5.57 1.78 0.56
C LYS A 84 -4.61 0.63 0.88
N PRO A 85 -3.42 0.90 1.44
CA PRO A 85 -2.46 -0.15 1.80
C PRO A 85 -3.07 -1.24 2.70
N THR A 86 -4.02 -0.88 3.56
CA THR A 86 -4.79 -1.81 4.39
C THR A 86 -5.67 -2.76 3.56
N SER A 87 -6.33 -2.26 2.51
CA SER A 87 -7.14 -3.12 1.61
C SER A 87 -6.25 -4.09 0.85
N ILE A 88 -5.08 -3.63 0.41
CA ILE A 88 -4.08 -4.46 -0.27
C ILE A 88 -3.58 -5.56 0.66
N ALA A 89 -3.21 -5.21 1.90
CA ALA A 89 -2.77 -6.19 2.89
C ALA A 89 -3.85 -7.21 3.25
N ILE A 90 -5.14 -6.80 3.32
CA ILE A 90 -6.24 -7.74 3.52
C ILE A 90 -6.39 -8.67 2.31
N GLN A 91 -6.26 -8.15 1.10
CA GLN A 91 -6.33 -8.99 -0.11
C GLN A 91 -5.18 -10.01 -0.15
N GLU A 92 -3.94 -9.57 0.05
CA GLU A 92 -2.78 -10.48 0.16
C GLU A 92 -2.94 -11.49 1.30
N TRP A 93 -3.56 -11.08 2.42
CA TRP A 93 -3.90 -12.00 3.51
C TRP A 93 -4.89 -13.06 3.06
N LEU A 94 -5.94 -12.70 2.32
CA LEU A 94 -6.93 -13.66 1.83
C LEU A 94 -6.35 -14.58 0.74
N ASP A 95 -5.41 -14.07 -0.05
CA ASP A 95 -4.76 -14.80 -1.16
C ASP A 95 -3.60 -15.71 -0.69
N ASP A 96 -3.23 -15.66 0.60
CA ASP A 96 -2.12 -16.45 1.18
C ASP A 96 -0.72 -16.03 0.72
N ASP A 97 -0.58 -14.76 0.34
CA ASP A 97 0.68 -14.17 -0.12
C ASP A 97 1.55 -13.59 1.02
N ILE A 98 1.06 -13.63 2.27
CA ILE A 98 1.75 -13.07 3.44
C ILE A 98 2.43 -14.18 4.24
N TYR A 99 3.76 -14.19 4.21
CA TYR A 99 4.56 -14.95 5.17
C TYR A 99 4.73 -14.16 6.47
N PHE A 100 4.50 -14.81 7.61
CA PHE A 100 4.72 -14.25 8.94
C PHE A 100 5.36 -15.29 9.85
N ARG A 101 6.03 -14.81 10.91
CA ARG A 101 6.65 -15.65 11.93
C ARG A 101 6.63 -14.94 13.28
N GLU A 102 6.54 -15.71 14.35
CA GLU A 102 6.74 -15.18 15.69
C GLU A 102 8.24 -14.96 15.95
N THR A 103 8.59 -13.78 16.48
CA THR A 103 9.97 -13.46 16.86
C THR A 103 10.41 -14.13 18.17
N GLY A 104 9.49 -14.79 18.88
CA GLY A 104 9.74 -15.47 20.15
C GLY A 104 10.07 -16.96 20.04
N GLU A 105 9.72 -17.62 18.93
CA GLU A 105 10.10 -19.02 18.71
C GLU A 105 11.56 -19.09 18.25
N LYS A 106 12.40 -19.66 19.13
CA LYS A 106 13.73 -20.14 18.74
C LYS A 106 13.51 -21.43 17.94
N ASN A 107 13.96 -21.45 16.69
CA ASN A 107 14.12 -22.69 15.90
C ASN A 107 14.90 -23.75 16.68
#